data_AF-A0A529HMA8-F1
#
_entry.id   AF-A0A529HMA8-F1
#
_cell.length_a   1.000
_cell.length_b   1.000
_cell.length_c   1.000
_cell.angle_alpha   90.00
_cell.angle_beta   90.00
_cell.angle_gamma   90.00
#
_symmetry.space_group_name_H-M   'P 1'
#
loop_
_entity.id
_entity.type
_entity.pdbx_description
1 polymer ?
#
loop_
_entity_poly.entity_id
_entity_poly.type
_entity_poly.pdbx_seq_one_letter_code
_entity_poly.pdbx_strand_id
1 'polypeptide(L)' 'MANGLDDVVAAETVLSDVDGAGGHLTIRGHSLTELAGHWRYGQVVRLLFDGFF' A
#
# COMPACT_ATOMS: atom_id res chain seq x y z
N MET A 1 12.05 -3.37 -25.30
CA MET A 1 11.37 -4.56 -24.74
C MET A 1 11.24 -4.30 -23.24
N ALA A 2 10.03 -4.25 -22.71
CA ALA A 2 9.82 -4.21 -21.26
C ALA A 2 9.92 -5.65 -20.73
N ASN A 3 11.14 -6.08 -20.41
CA ASN A 3 11.32 -7.34 -19.70
C ASN A 3 10.65 -7.20 -18.33
N GLY A 4 9.71 -8.08 -17.99
CA GLY A 4 9.14 -8.13 -16.64
C GLY A 4 8.10 -7.05 -16.28
N LEU A 5 7.64 -6.22 -17.22
CA LEU A 5 6.74 -5.07 -16.97
C LEU A 5 7.37 -3.94 -16.14
N ASP A 6 8.70 -3.83 -16.15
CA ASP A 6 9.40 -2.69 -15.55
C ASP A 6 8.85 -1.36 -16.11
N ASP A 7 8.59 -0.42 -15.21
CA ASP A 7 8.00 0.90 -15.45
C ASP A 7 6.57 0.91 -16.07
N VAL A 8 5.85 -0.21 -16.06
CA VAL A 8 4.46 -0.29 -16.54
C VAL A 8 3.46 -0.10 -15.39
N VAL A 9 2.58 0.90 -15.51
CA VAL A 9 1.41 1.05 -14.62
C VAL A 9 0.27 0.15 -15.10
N ALA A 10 0.03 -0.95 -14.39
CA ALA A 10 -0.98 -1.94 -14.76
C ALA A 10 -2.42 -1.56 -14.36
N ALA A 11 -2.58 -0.83 -13.24
CA ALA A 11 -3.87 -0.41 -12.72
C ALA A 11 -3.71 0.75 -11.73
N GLU A 12 -4.78 1.53 -11.56
CA GLU A 12 -4.91 2.47 -10.44
C GLU A 12 -5.40 1.72 -9.18
N THR A 13 -4.97 2.15 -7.99
CA THR A 13 -5.35 1.51 -6.73
C THR A 13 -5.54 2.52 -5.61
N VAL A 14 -6.45 2.18 -4.69
CA VAL A 14 -6.69 2.91 -3.44
C VAL A 14 -6.05 2.21 -2.24
N LEU A 15 -5.41 1.05 -2.42
CA LEU A 15 -4.93 0.24 -1.30
C LEU A 15 -3.64 0.78 -0.69
N SER A 16 -2.69 1.17 -1.55
CA SER A 16 -1.38 1.65 -1.10
C SER A 16 -0.70 2.51 -2.15
N ASP A 17 0.18 3.38 -1.68
CA ASP A 17 1.12 4.14 -2.50
C ASP A 17 2.56 3.77 -2.08
N VAL A 18 3.43 3.53 -3.06
CA VAL A 18 4.81 3.07 -2.87
C VAL A 18 5.76 4.08 -3.49
N ASP A 19 6.55 4.74 -2.66
CA ASP A 19 7.71 5.51 -3.09
C ASP A 19 8.97 4.64 -2.91
N GLY A 20 9.35 3.96 -3.99
CA GLY A 20 10.53 3.08 -4.00
C GLY A 20 11.85 3.83 -3.86
N ALA A 21 11.94 5.08 -4.31
CA ALA A 21 13.16 5.88 -4.24
C ALA A 21 13.38 6.46 -2.83
N GLY A 22 12.30 6.92 -2.19
CA GLY A 22 12.31 7.41 -0.81
C GLY A 22 12.19 6.31 0.25
N GLY A 23 11.82 5.09 -0.13
CA GLY A 23 11.64 3.97 0.79
C GLY A 23 10.39 4.12 1.67
N HIS A 24 9.35 4.76 1.16
CA HIS A 24 8.11 5.02 1.88
C HIS A 24 6.95 4.16 1.36
N LEU A 25 6.13 3.68 2.30
CA LEU A 25 4.90 2.95 2.04
C LEU A 25 3.75 3.62 2.79
N THR A 26 2.72 4.01 2.05
CA THR A 26 1.45 4.49 2.60
C THR A 26 0.37 3.45 2.35
N ILE A 27 -0.33 3.03 3.40
CA ILE A 27 -1.43 2.07 3.37
C ILE A 27 -2.72 2.83 3.68
N ARG A 28 -3.64 2.93 2.70
CA ARG A 28 -4.95 3.60 2.86
C ARG A 28 -4.86 4.99 3.52
N GLY A 29 -3.82 5.76 3.18
CA GLY A 29 -3.58 7.10 3.72
C GLY A 29 -2.77 7.16 5.03
N HIS A 30 -2.37 6.01 5.60
CA HIS A 30 -1.52 5.92 6.79
C HIS A 30 -0.10 5.49 6.44
N SER A 31 0.91 6.13 7.00
CA SER A 31 2.29 5.67 6.79
C SER A 31 2.52 4.30 7.44
N LEU A 32 3.34 3.43 6.84
CA LEU A 32 3.67 2.13 7.43
C LEU A 32 4.23 2.26 8.85
N THR A 33 5.02 3.30 9.11
CA THR A 33 5.62 3.58 10.41
C THR A 33 4.57 3.89 11.48
N GLU A 34 3.45 4.52 11.14
CA GLU A 34 2.33 4.71 12.07
C GLU A 34 1.64 3.41 12.46
N LEU A 35 1.57 2.46 11.52
CA LEU A 35 0.85 1.19 11.73
C LEU A 35 1.72 0.14 12.42
N ALA A 36 2.99 0.03 12.02
CA ALA A 36 3.90 -0.99 12.50
C ALA A 36 4.13 -0.88 14.02
N GLY A 37 3.93 -1.98 14.74
CA GLY A 37 4.11 -2.03 16.20
C GLY A 37 2.97 -1.38 17.02
N HIS A 38 2.10 -0.60 16.38
CA HIS A 38 0.98 0.09 17.04
C HIS A 38 -0.38 -0.53 16.72
N TRP A 39 -0.53 -1.10 15.53
CA TRP A 39 -1.78 -1.71 15.07
C TRP A 39 -1.68 -3.23 15.05
N ARG A 40 -2.79 -3.90 15.38
CA ARG A 40 -2.89 -5.36 15.22
C ARG A 40 -3.21 -5.71 13.77
N TYR A 41 -2.76 -6.89 13.35
CA TYR A 41 -3.01 -7.43 12.01
C TYR A 41 -4.48 -7.29 11.57
N GLY A 42 -5.44 -7.70 12.40
CA GLY A 42 -6.86 -7.62 12.04
C GLY A 42 -7.39 -6.20 11.83
N GLN A 43 -6.79 -5.20 12.50
CA GLN A 43 -7.15 -3.79 12.28
C GLN A 43 -6.64 -3.31 10.92
N VAL A 44 -5.42 -3.70 10.54
CA VAL A 44 -4.84 -3.38 9.22
C VAL A 44 -5.61 -4.07 8.10
N VAL A 45 -6.01 -5.33 8.28
CA VAL A 45 -6.89 -6.03 7.32
C VAL A 45 -8.21 -5.26 7.16
N ARG A 46 -8.86 -4.87 8.27
CA ARG A 46 -10.09 -4.08 8.20
C ARG A 46 -9.89 -2.75 7.48
N LEU A 47 -8.77 -2.06 7.69
CA LEU A 47 -8.42 -0.82 6.99
C LEU A 47 -8.29 -1.02 5.47
N LEU A 48 -7.62 -2.10 5.04
CA LEU A 48 -7.43 -2.43 3.62
C LEU A 48 -8.75 -2.71 2.90
N PHE A 49 -9.65 -3.42 3.58
CA PHE A 49 -10.97 -3.78 3.04
C PHE A 49 -12.06 -2.74 3.33
N ASP A 50 -11.73 -1.63 4.01
CA ASP A 50 -12.71 -0.59 4.29
C ASP A 50 -13.25 0.02 2.99
N GLY A 51 -14.58 0.14 2.88
CA GLY A 51 -15.25 0.55 1.64
C GLY A 51 -15.28 -0.51 0.53
N PHE A 52 -14.85 -1.74 0.80
CA PHE A 52 -15.09 -2.91 -0.03
C PHE A 52 -16.08 -3.85 0.67
N PHE A 53 -17.06 -4.35 -0.10
CA PHE A 53 -18.14 -5.28 0.31
C PHE A 53 -19.19 -4.72 1.28
#